data_AF-A0A953WPN5-F1
#
_entry.id   AF-A0A953WPN5-F1
#
_cell.length_a   1.000
_cell.length_b   1.000
_cell.length_c   1.000
_cell.angle_alpha   90.00
_cell.angle_beta   90.00
_cell.angle_gamma   90.00
#
_symmetry.space_group_name_H-M   'P 1'
#
loop_
_entity.id
_entity.type
_entity.pdbx_description
1 polymer ?
#
loop_
_entity_poly.entity_id
_entity_poly.type
_entity_poly.pdbx_seq_one_letter_code
_entity_poly.pdbx_strand_id
1 'polypeptide(L)'
;MEVEAIIEALGLSPHPEGGWYRETWRADARAGERAAGTAIYFLLKKGERSHWHYIDAAEIWHFYAGAPLRLSLSADGKKTSEHILGPDIASGARPQIVVPQGCWQAGESLGDYTLIGCTV
;
A
#
# COMPACT_ATOMS: atom_id res chain seq x y z
N MET A 1 1.02 7.22 -18.88
CA MET A 1 2.36 7.54 -18.31
C MET A 1 3.02 6.20 -18.06
N GLU A 2 4.21 5.99 -18.60
CA GLU A 2 4.96 4.74 -18.42
C GLU A 2 5.33 4.55 -16.95
N VAL A 3 5.26 3.31 -16.45
CA VAL A 3 5.46 3.01 -15.02
C VAL A 3 6.85 3.43 -14.52
N GLU A 4 7.88 3.29 -15.36
CA GLU A 4 9.24 3.66 -15.00
C GLU A 4 9.41 5.18 -14.88
N ALA A 5 8.66 5.97 -15.65
CA ALA A 5 8.64 7.42 -15.50
C ALA A 5 8.01 7.85 -14.16
N ILE A 6 7.05 7.09 -13.64
CA ILE A 6 6.47 7.33 -12.30
C ILE A 6 7.51 7.03 -11.22
N ILE A 7 8.19 5.89 -11.32
CA ILE A 7 9.25 5.48 -10.39
C ILE A 7 10.35 6.55 -10.34
N GLU A 8 10.81 7.02 -11.49
CA GLU A 8 11.83 8.07 -11.56
C GLU A 8 11.33 9.41 -11.00
N ALA A 9 10.16 9.89 -11.46
CA ALA A 9 9.61 11.18 -11.04
C ALA A 9 9.31 11.24 -9.54
N LEU A 10 8.89 10.11 -8.95
CA LEU A 10 8.63 9.99 -7.52
C LEU A 10 9.83 9.45 -6.75
N GLY A 11 11.01 9.26 -7.37
CA GLY A 11 12.22 8.78 -6.70
C GLY A 11 12.01 7.50 -5.88
N LEU A 12 11.23 6.56 -6.41
CA LEU A 12 10.92 5.31 -5.71
C LEU A 12 12.12 4.35 -5.74
N SER A 13 12.29 3.58 -4.68
CA SER A 13 13.30 2.52 -4.57
C SER A 13 12.63 1.18 -4.27
N PRO A 14 13.27 0.03 -4.56
CA PRO A 14 12.69 -1.27 -4.24
C PRO A 14 12.36 -1.41 -2.75
N HIS A 15 11.15 -1.92 -2.44
CA HIS A 15 10.72 -2.16 -1.07
C HIS A 15 11.02 -3.62 -0.64
N PRO A 16 11.43 -3.89 0.61
CA PRO A 16 11.74 -5.25 1.09
C PRO A 16 10.58 -6.25 0.93
N GLU A 17 9.33 -5.79 0.98
CA GLU A 17 8.15 -6.65 0.84
C GLU A 17 7.71 -6.87 -0.62
N GLY A 18 8.44 -6.29 -1.58
CA GLY A 18 8.12 -6.25 -3.01
C GLY A 18 7.54 -4.90 -3.44
N GLY A 19 7.67 -4.57 -4.72
CA GLY A 19 7.27 -3.27 -5.25
C GLY A 19 8.31 -2.16 -5.02
N TRP A 20 7.84 -0.92 -5.12
CA TRP A 20 8.66 0.30 -5.11
C TRP A 20 8.06 1.31 -4.14
N TYR A 21 8.88 2.00 -3.35
CA TYR A 21 8.38 2.93 -2.35
C TYR A 21 9.28 4.15 -2.15
N ARG A 22 8.72 5.18 -1.52
CA ARG A 22 9.47 6.30 -0.95
C ARG A 22 8.70 6.88 0.24
N GLU A 23 9.37 7.06 1.38
CA GLU A 23 8.83 7.85 2.48
C GLU A 23 8.80 9.34 2.11
N THR A 24 7.64 9.97 2.30
CA THR A 24 7.38 11.37 1.93
C THR A 24 7.12 12.26 3.14
N TRP A 25 6.72 11.66 4.26
CA TRP A 25 6.48 12.36 5.50
C TRP A 25 6.69 11.43 6.71
N ARG A 26 7.17 12.01 7.80
CA ARG A 26 7.29 11.40 9.12
C ARG A 26 7.00 12.50 10.15
N ALA A 27 6.09 12.23 11.09
CA ALA A 27 5.83 13.13 12.19
C ALA A 27 7.08 13.29 13.08
N ASP A 28 7.26 14.48 13.66
CA ASP A 28 8.31 14.70 14.65
C ASP A 28 8.10 13.80 15.87
N ALA A 29 9.21 13.26 16.39
CA ALA A 29 9.24 12.44 17.59
C ALA A 29 10.51 12.74 18.40
N ARG A 30 10.47 12.48 19.71
CA ARG A 30 11.68 12.54 20.53
C ARG A 30 12.64 11.42 20.13
N ALA A 31 13.92 11.61 20.40
CA ALA A 31 14.92 10.59 20.12
C ALA A 31 14.58 9.26 20.81
N GLY A 32 14.46 8.19 20.02
CA GLY A 32 14.10 6.85 20.49
C GLY A 32 12.59 6.58 20.57
N GLU A 33 11.72 7.56 20.30
CA GLU A 33 10.27 7.35 20.23
C GLU A 33 9.81 7.10 18.78
N ARG A 34 8.71 6.36 18.63
CA ARG A 34 8.05 6.17 17.33
C ARG A 34 7.33 7.45 16.94
N ALA A 35 7.46 7.85 15.67
CA ALA A 35 6.63 8.90 15.09
C ALA A 35 5.14 8.58 15.21
N ALA A 36 4.34 9.62 15.46
CA ALA A 36 2.88 9.50 15.52
C ALA A 36 2.25 9.13 14.17
N GLY A 37 2.99 9.31 13.07
CA GLY A 37 2.67 8.69 11.80
C GLY A 37 3.72 8.91 10.73
N THR A 38 3.60 8.16 9.64
CA THR A 38 4.39 8.29 8.41
C THR A 38 3.49 8.25 7.18
N ALA A 39 3.99 8.76 6.05
CA ALA A 39 3.33 8.60 4.76
C ALA A 39 4.35 8.22 3.69
N ILE A 40 3.99 7.26 2.85
CA ILE A 40 4.82 6.79 1.73
C ILE A 40 4.04 6.83 0.43
N TYR A 41 4.77 6.95 -0.69
CA TYR A 41 4.31 6.41 -1.97
C TYR A 41 4.68 4.93 -2.04
N PHE A 42 3.80 4.12 -2.63
CA PHE A 42 4.06 2.73 -2.94
C PHE A 42 3.50 2.35 -4.30
N LEU A 43 4.25 1.57 -5.08
CA LEU A 43 3.90 1.19 -6.45
C LEU A 43 4.19 -0.30 -6.66
N LEU A 44 3.22 -1.00 -7.25
CA LEU A 44 3.36 -2.37 -7.72
C LEU A 44 3.20 -2.40 -9.24
N LYS A 45 4.17 -3.00 -9.94
CA LYS A 45 4.05 -3.37 -11.35
C LYS A 45 3.30 -4.68 -11.49
N LYS A 46 2.83 -4.97 -12.70
CA LYS A 46 2.27 -6.27 -13.06
C LYS A 46 3.22 -7.41 -12.70
N GLY A 47 2.72 -8.40 -11.96
CA GLY A 47 3.49 -9.56 -11.51
C GLY A 47 4.33 -9.31 -10.26
N GLU A 48 4.47 -8.07 -9.81
CA GLU A 48 4.96 -7.76 -8.47
C GLU A 48 3.83 -7.89 -7.45
N ARG A 49 4.20 -8.19 -6.21
CA ARG A 49 3.27 -8.27 -5.09
C ARG A 49 3.91 -7.70 -3.83
N SER A 50 3.09 -7.06 -3.02
CA SER A 50 3.37 -6.88 -1.60
C SER A 50 3.11 -8.21 -0.92
N HIS A 51 4.17 -8.87 -0.46
CA HIS A 51 4.08 -10.15 0.22
C HIS A 51 3.31 -10.02 1.55
N TRP A 52 2.80 -11.15 2.03
CA TRP A 52 2.12 -11.21 3.32
C TRP A 52 3.02 -10.67 4.44
N HIS A 53 2.54 -9.62 5.10
CA HIS A 53 3.17 -9.02 6.27
C HIS A 53 2.09 -8.44 7.18
N TYR A 54 2.47 -7.99 8.37
CA TYR A 54 1.63 -7.15 9.22
C TYR A 54 2.53 -6.13 9.91
N ILE A 55 1.92 -5.06 10.39
CA ILE A 55 2.61 -4.05 11.18
C ILE A 55 1.94 -3.85 12.53
N ASP A 56 2.66 -3.21 13.44
CA ASP A 56 2.25 -2.95 14.82
C ASP A 56 1.46 -1.63 14.98
N ALA A 57 0.90 -1.11 13.89
CA ALA A 57 -0.01 0.03 13.85
C ALA A 57 -1.10 -0.20 12.79
N ALA A 58 -2.13 0.64 12.76
CA ALA A 58 -3.06 0.61 11.63
C ALA A 58 -2.36 1.18 10.38
N GLU A 59 -2.68 0.65 9.21
CA GLU A 59 -2.21 1.20 7.93
C GLU A 59 -3.39 1.60 7.06
N ILE A 60 -3.33 2.77 6.46
CA ILE A 60 -4.36 3.28 5.57
C ILE A 60 -3.80 3.30 4.15
N TRP A 61 -4.40 2.48 3.28
CA TRP A 61 -4.05 2.37 1.87
C TRP A 61 -4.94 3.32 1.06
N HIS A 62 -4.32 4.17 0.24
CA HIS A 62 -4.98 5.20 -0.57
C HIS A 62 -4.68 4.99 -2.05
N PHE A 63 -5.71 4.77 -2.87
CA PHE A 63 -5.54 4.69 -4.31
C PHE A 63 -5.16 6.06 -4.90
N TYR A 64 -4.11 6.11 -5.73
CA TYR A 64 -3.74 7.32 -6.48
C TYR A 64 -3.89 7.16 -7.99
N ALA A 65 -3.35 6.09 -8.59
CA ALA A 65 -3.39 5.93 -10.04
C ALA A 65 -3.16 4.47 -10.49
N GLY A 66 -3.44 4.21 -11.77
CA GLY A 66 -3.23 2.91 -12.40
C GLY A 66 -4.47 2.01 -12.31
N ALA A 67 -4.24 0.70 -12.40
CA ALA A 67 -5.28 -0.30 -12.23
C ALA A 67 -5.65 -0.43 -10.73
N PRO A 68 -6.86 -0.92 -10.41
CA PRO A 68 -7.20 -1.27 -9.03
C PRO A 68 -6.23 -2.31 -8.46
N LEU A 69 -6.09 -2.31 -7.13
CA LEU A 69 -5.30 -3.28 -6.39
C LEU A 69 -6.23 -4.24 -5.65
N ARG A 70 -5.93 -5.54 -5.70
CA ARG A 70 -6.51 -6.51 -4.78
C ARG A 70 -5.73 -6.45 -3.47
N LEU A 71 -6.42 -6.12 -2.38
CA LEU A 71 -5.88 -6.13 -1.03
C LEU A 71 -6.47 -7.33 -0.28
N SER A 72 -5.61 -8.28 0.06
CA SER A 72 -5.97 -9.51 0.79
C SER A 72 -5.65 -9.32 2.26
N LEU A 73 -6.64 -9.49 3.14
CA LEU A 73 -6.52 -9.28 4.58
C LEU A 73 -6.84 -10.56 5.36
N SER A 74 -6.07 -10.84 6.42
CA SER A 74 -6.32 -11.95 7.33
C SER A 74 -6.03 -11.57 8.79
N ALA A 75 -7.09 -11.45 9.59
CA ALA A 75 -6.96 -11.11 11.01
C ALA A 75 -6.42 -12.28 11.87
N ASP A 76 -6.64 -13.53 11.44
CA ASP A 76 -6.28 -14.74 12.18
C ASP A 76 -5.16 -15.56 11.51
N GLY A 77 -4.65 -15.09 10.36
CA GLY A 77 -3.67 -15.82 9.54
C GLY A 77 -4.23 -17.09 8.88
N LYS A 78 -5.55 -17.31 8.91
CA LYS A 78 -6.21 -18.52 8.40
C LYS A 78 -7.26 -18.19 7.34
N LYS A 79 -8.14 -17.24 7.65
CA LYS A 79 -9.21 -16.79 6.74
C LYS A 79 -8.76 -15.51 6.05
N THR A 80 -8.86 -15.51 4.73
CA THR A 80 -8.56 -14.33 3.91
C THR A 80 -9.85 -13.69 3.42
N SER A 81 -9.90 -12.36 3.47
CA SER A 81 -10.90 -11.54 2.81
C SER A 81 -10.23 -10.68 1.74
N GLU A 82 -10.85 -10.55 0.58
CA GLU A 82 -10.35 -9.72 -0.51
C GLU A 82 -11.14 -8.41 -0.59
N HIS A 83 -10.40 -7.33 -0.81
CA HIS A 83 -10.95 -5.99 -1.02
C HIS A 83 -10.35 -5.39 -2.28
N ILE A 84 -11.11 -4.54 -2.97
CA ILE A 84 -10.64 -3.83 -4.16
C ILE A 84 -10.33 -2.38 -3.79
N LEU A 85 -9.05 -2.04 -3.79
CA LEU A 85 -8.56 -0.67 -3.64
C LEU A 85 -8.54 -0.01 -5.02
N GLY A 86 -9.45 0.94 -5.25
CA GLY A 86 -9.61 1.58 -6.55
C GLY A 86 -10.70 2.65 -6.58
N PRO A 87 -10.82 3.38 -7.70
CA PRO A 87 -11.71 4.55 -7.79
C PRO A 87 -13.16 4.20 -8.16
N ASP A 88 -13.45 2.98 -8.62
CA ASP A 88 -14.79 2.57 -9.06
C ASP A 88 -15.72 2.23 -7.88
N ILE A 89 -16.21 3.29 -7.23
CA ILE A 89 -17.11 3.20 -6.08
C ILE A 89 -18.42 2.47 -6.43
N ALA A 90 -18.92 2.65 -7.65
CA ALA A 90 -20.18 2.07 -8.11
C ALA A 90 -20.11 0.54 -8.19
N SER A 91 -18.95 -0.01 -8.57
CA SER A 91 -18.67 -1.45 -8.56
C SER A 91 -18.23 -2.00 -7.20
N GLY A 92 -18.25 -1.18 -6.15
CA GLY A 92 -17.91 -1.59 -4.79
C GLY A 92 -16.44 -1.44 -4.39
N ALA A 93 -15.56 -0.96 -5.28
CA ALA A 93 -14.20 -0.61 -4.89
C ALA A 93 -14.19 0.55 -3.89
N ARG A 94 -13.11 0.68 -3.13
CA ARG A 94 -12.89 1.81 -2.23
C ARG A 94 -11.55 2.46 -2.56
N PRO A 95 -11.48 3.80 -2.68
CA PRO A 95 -10.20 4.47 -2.90
C PRO A 95 -9.37 4.57 -1.61
N GLN A 96 -9.94 4.19 -0.46
CA GLN A 96 -9.27 4.13 0.82
C GLN A 96 -9.70 2.87 1.58
N ILE A 97 -8.73 2.13 2.14
CA ILE A 97 -8.98 0.97 2.99
C ILE A 97 -8.08 1.06 4.22
N VAL A 98 -8.64 0.79 5.40
CA VAL A 98 -7.90 0.75 6.67
C VAL A 98 -7.62 -0.70 7.03
N VAL A 99 -6.35 -1.03 7.19
CA VAL A 99 -5.86 -2.31 7.69
C VAL A 99 -5.61 -2.18 9.20
N PRO A 100 -6.31 -2.95 10.05
CA PRO A 100 -6.12 -2.87 11.49
C PRO A 100 -4.70 -3.31 11.90
N GLN A 101 -4.23 -2.79 13.04
CA GLN A 101 -3.00 -3.24 13.68
C GLN A 101 -2.96 -4.78 13.82
N GLY A 102 -1.83 -5.38 13.45
CA GLY A 102 -1.60 -6.82 13.55
C GLY A 102 -2.38 -7.66 12.54
N CYS A 103 -3.16 -7.05 11.63
CA CYS A 103 -3.82 -7.77 10.55
C CYS A 103 -2.81 -8.12 9.46
N TRP A 104 -2.77 -9.37 9.02
CA TRP A 104 -1.98 -9.75 7.86
C TRP A 104 -2.57 -9.10 6.61
N GLN A 105 -1.69 -8.59 5.76
CA GLN A 105 -2.03 -7.94 4.51
C GLN A 105 -1.09 -8.35 3.38
N ALA A 106 -1.63 -8.45 2.16
CA ALA A 106 -0.90 -8.64 0.92
C ALA A 106 -1.61 -7.90 -0.21
N GLY A 107 -0.86 -7.43 -1.19
CA GLY A 107 -1.38 -6.60 -2.27
C GLY A 107 -0.82 -6.98 -3.63
N GLU A 108 -1.66 -6.94 -4.66
CA GLU A 108 -1.24 -7.09 -6.06
C GLU A 108 -2.04 -6.17 -6.99
N SER A 109 -1.37 -5.61 -8.00
CA SER A 109 -2.06 -4.84 -9.04
C SER A 109 -2.91 -5.77 -9.91
N LEU A 110 -4.12 -5.33 -10.27
CA LEU A 110 -4.99 -6.05 -11.21
C LEU A 110 -4.75 -5.63 -12.68
N GLY A 111 -3.72 -4.84 -12.95
CA GLY A 111 -3.35 -4.43 -14.29
C GLY A 111 -1.85 -4.21 -14.42
N ASP A 112 -1.46 -3.21 -15.22
CA ASP A 112 -0.05 -2.97 -15.54
C ASP A 112 0.73 -2.38 -14.36
N TYR A 113 0.08 -1.54 -13.56
CA TYR A 113 0.60 -1.03 -12.30
C TYR A 113 -0.52 -0.50 -11.39
N THR A 114 -0.22 -0.35 -10.10
CA THR A 114 -1.03 0.43 -9.16
C THR A 114 -0.12 1.32 -8.32
N LEU A 115 -0.40 2.62 -8.29
CA LEU A 115 0.24 3.59 -7.40
C LEU A 115 -0.72 3.92 -6.26
N ILE A 116 -0.21 3.84 -5.04
CA ILE A 116 -0.94 4.13 -3.82
C ILE A 116 -0.12 5.04 -2.89
N GLY A 117 -0.78 5.55 -1.85
CA GLY A 117 -0.13 6.07 -0.67
C GLY A 117 -0.50 5.23 0.55
N CYS A 118 0.46 4.98 1.43
CA CYS A 118 0.19 4.37 2.73
C CYS A 118 0.46 5.36 3.86
N THR A 119 -0.43 5.39 4.85
CA THR A 119 -0.24 6.13 6.10
C THR A 119 -0.30 5.17 7.26
N VAL A 120 0.71 5.21 8.13
CA VAL A 120 0.84 4.40 9.35
C VAL A 120 0.87 5.31 10.55
#